data_AF-A0A960ZLU7-F1
#
_entry.id   AF-A0A960ZLU7-F1
#
_cell.length_a   1.000
_cell.length_b   1.000
_cell.length_c   1.000
_cell.angle_alpha   90.00
_cell.angle_beta   90.00
_cell.angle_gamma   90.00
#
_symmetry.space_group_name_H-M   'P 1'
#
loop_
_entity.id
_entity.type
_entity.pdbx_description
1 polymer ?
#
loop_
_entity_poly.entity_id
_entity_poly.type
_entity_poly.pdbx_seq_one_letter_code
_entity_poly.pdbx_strand_id
1 'polypeptide(L)'
;MNVAIPELSQFSLEELGQTPAVEKPNAEVSFKVDLEPSRVTRRVVVGIMDESRKRGIAVGIYPATGEVCDLCNGAGVIGYLANTPLPPGTPVACDLTLYRFGQNFVCSVRIQGEIFLYPAFSLGGAAKLTAFVGQEGAQGADKLAWSALRLNVIEQPVAA
;
A
#
# COMPACT_ATOMS: atom_id res chain seq x y z
N MET A 1 -6.27 -7.96 -25.18
CA MET A 1 -5.66 -8.98 -24.31
C MET A 1 -6.14 -8.66 -22.90
N ASN A 2 -7.01 -9.47 -22.30
CA ASN A 2 -7.50 -9.21 -20.94
C ASN A 2 -6.38 -9.56 -19.96
N VAL A 3 -5.60 -8.58 -19.54
CA VAL A 3 -4.68 -8.77 -18.41
C VAL A 3 -5.56 -8.82 -17.17
N ALA A 4 -5.69 -10.01 -16.58
CA ALA A 4 -6.38 -10.16 -15.31
C ALA A 4 -5.67 -9.28 -14.27
N ILE A 5 -6.45 -8.44 -13.58
CA ILE A 5 -5.94 -7.65 -12.44
C ILE A 5 -5.40 -8.66 -11.42
N PRO A 6 -4.16 -8.50 -10.94
CA PRO A 6 -3.60 -9.43 -9.97
C PRO A 6 -4.39 -9.36 -8.66
N GLU A 7 -4.53 -10.50 -7.99
CA GLU A 7 -5.14 -10.60 -6.67
C GLU A 7 -4.06 -10.53 -5.58
N LEU A 8 -4.40 -9.97 -4.41
CA LEU A 8 -3.47 -9.94 -3.27
C LEU A 8 -2.97 -11.33 -2.85
N SER A 9 -3.77 -12.38 -3.08
CA SER A 9 -3.45 -13.79 -2.84
C SER A 9 -2.24 -14.31 -3.64
N GLN A 10 -1.87 -13.62 -4.73
CA GLN A 10 -0.77 -13.99 -5.62
C GLN A 10 0.60 -13.50 -5.12
N PHE A 11 0.62 -12.73 -4.03
CA PHE A 11 1.82 -12.14 -3.47
C PHE A 11 2.25 -12.87 -2.19
N SER A 12 3.55 -13.10 -2.07
CA SER A 12 4.16 -13.49 -0.80
C SER A 12 4.34 -12.25 0.08
N LEU A 13 3.49 -12.10 1.09
CA LEU A 13 3.45 -10.92 1.94
C LEU A 13 4.39 -11.05 3.15
N GLU A 14 5.03 -9.95 3.49
CA GLU A 14 5.82 -9.74 4.71
C GLU A 14 5.17 -8.61 5.51
N GLU A 15 4.73 -8.92 6.74
CA GLU A 15 4.18 -7.92 7.65
C GLU A 15 5.30 -7.11 8.29
N LEU A 16 5.21 -5.79 8.19
CA LEU A 16 6.23 -4.86 8.67
C LEU A 16 5.88 -4.22 10.01
N GLY A 17 4.62 -4.30 10.43
CA GLY A 17 4.17 -3.81 11.71
C GLY A 17 2.66 -3.59 11.75
N GLN A 18 2.15 -3.37 12.96
CA GLN A 18 0.76 -3.04 13.21
C GLN A 18 0.68 -1.68 13.90
N THR A 19 -0.30 -0.86 13.53
CA THR A 19 -0.58 0.38 14.24
C THR A 19 -1.11 0.11 15.65
N PRO A 20 -0.96 1.04 16.61
CA PRO A 20 -1.86 1.07 17.75
C PRO A 20 -3.32 1.17 17.27
N ALA A 21 -4.26 0.92 18.18
CA ALA A 21 -5.66 1.11 17.88
C ALA A 21 -5.92 2.59 17.54
N VAL A 22 -6.43 2.85 16.35
CA VAL A 22 -6.92 4.17 15.94
C VAL A 22 -8.28 4.31 16.60
N GLU A 23 -8.35 5.04 17.71
CA GLU A 23 -9.58 5.23 18.48
C GLU A 23 -10.22 6.59 18.23
N LYS A 24 -9.40 7.61 17.95
CA LYS A 24 -9.87 8.96 17.69
C LYS A 24 -10.60 9.05 16.34
N PRO A 25 -11.70 9.80 16.25
CA PRO A 25 -12.44 9.98 15.01
C PRO A 25 -11.69 10.84 13.99
N ASN A 26 -10.73 11.68 14.43
CA ASN A 26 -9.87 12.47 13.57
C ASN A 26 -8.42 12.06 13.83
N ALA A 27 -7.84 11.33 12.90
CA ALA A 27 -6.48 10.81 13.01
C ALA A 27 -5.88 10.64 11.63
N GLU A 28 -4.56 10.68 11.57
CA GLU A 28 -3.79 10.33 10.38
C GLU A 28 -2.98 9.08 10.67
N VAL A 29 -3.04 8.12 9.76
CA VAL A 29 -2.15 6.96 9.75
C VAL A 29 -1.23 7.12 8.54
N SER A 30 0.09 7.07 8.76
CA SER A 30 1.06 7.09 7.66
C SER A 30 1.94 5.85 7.69
N PHE A 31 2.08 5.23 6.52
CA PHE A 31 2.98 4.11 6.27
C PHE A 31 3.90 4.49 5.11
N LYS A 32 5.19 4.62 5.40
CA LYS A 32 6.23 4.93 4.42
C LYS A 32 7.25 3.80 4.38
N VAL A 33 7.62 3.39 3.19
CA VAL A 33 8.61 2.32 2.96
C VAL A 33 9.19 2.50 1.57
N ASP A 34 10.47 2.16 1.44
CA ASP A 34 11.12 2.05 0.15
C ASP A 34 11.13 0.57 -0.26
N LEU A 35 10.55 0.24 -1.41
CA LEU A 35 10.61 -1.11 -1.97
C LEU A 35 11.81 -1.24 -2.91
N GLU A 36 12.50 -2.38 -2.90
CA GLU A 36 13.63 -2.64 -3.80
C GLU A 36 13.33 -3.88 -4.65
N PRO A 37 12.64 -3.72 -5.80
CA PRO A 37 12.31 -4.84 -6.68
C PRO A 37 13.58 -5.54 -7.19
N SER A 38 13.66 -6.85 -7.05
CA SER A 38 14.84 -7.62 -7.48
C SER A 38 14.89 -7.87 -8.99
N ARG A 39 13.74 -7.81 -9.68
CA ARG A 39 13.60 -8.04 -11.13
C ARG A 39 12.44 -7.21 -11.67
N VAL A 40 12.54 -6.78 -12.92
CA VAL A 40 11.47 -5.97 -13.53
C VAL A 40 10.19 -6.74 -13.84
N THR A 41 10.30 -8.06 -13.99
CA THR A 41 9.22 -8.95 -14.45
C THR A 41 8.30 -9.45 -13.35
N ARG A 42 8.52 -9.06 -12.09
CA ARG A 42 7.66 -9.44 -10.96
C ARG A 42 7.03 -8.22 -10.36
N ARG A 43 5.72 -8.29 -10.10
CA ARG A 43 5.04 -7.23 -9.36
C ARG A 43 5.50 -7.21 -7.91
N VAL A 44 5.53 -6.01 -7.35
CA VAL A 44 5.69 -5.78 -5.91
C VAL A 44 4.41 -5.20 -5.35
N VAL A 45 4.16 -5.38 -4.05
CA VAL A 45 2.98 -4.83 -3.37
C VAL A 45 3.41 -4.08 -2.12
N VAL A 46 2.72 -2.97 -1.86
CA VAL A 46 2.74 -2.25 -0.60
C VAL A 46 1.31 -2.09 -0.13
N GLY A 47 1.06 -2.29 1.17
CA GLY A 47 -0.29 -2.18 1.70
C GLY A 47 -0.35 -1.92 3.19
N ILE A 48 -1.48 -1.40 3.60
CA ILE A 48 -1.87 -1.22 5.00
C ILE A 48 -3.37 -1.48 5.10
N MET A 49 -3.74 -2.55 5.80
CA MET A 49 -5.11 -3.06 5.83
C MET A 49 -5.56 -3.43 7.24
N ASP A 50 -6.87 -3.53 7.43
CA ASP A 50 -7.46 -4.05 8.65
C ASP A 50 -7.09 -5.53 8.89
N GLU A 51 -7.34 -6.01 10.10
CA GLU A 51 -7.02 -7.39 10.49
C GLU A 51 -7.73 -8.45 9.61
N SER A 52 -8.91 -8.12 9.05
CA SER A 52 -9.62 -9.03 8.16
C SER A 52 -9.07 -9.04 6.73
N ARG A 53 -8.13 -8.15 6.39
CA ARG A 53 -7.58 -7.91 5.05
C ARG A 53 -8.66 -7.63 4.00
N LYS A 54 -9.73 -6.94 4.40
CA LYS A 54 -10.85 -6.57 3.52
C LYS A 54 -10.95 -5.06 3.29
N ARG A 55 -10.35 -4.26 4.16
CA ARG A 55 -10.43 -2.79 4.13
C ARG A 55 -9.04 -2.21 4.30
N GLY A 56 -8.70 -1.20 3.51
CA GLY A 56 -7.38 -0.58 3.54
C GLY A 56 -6.88 -0.20 2.17
N ILE A 57 -5.57 -0.05 2.08
CA ILE A 57 -4.83 0.20 0.84
C ILE A 57 -4.00 -1.06 0.55
N ALA A 58 -4.10 -1.59 -0.67
CA ALA A 58 -3.17 -2.59 -1.18
C ALA A 58 -2.88 -2.26 -2.65
N VAL A 59 -1.64 -1.87 -2.93
CA VAL A 59 -1.24 -1.37 -4.24
C VAL A 59 -0.15 -2.25 -4.82
N GLY A 60 -0.43 -2.85 -5.96
CA GLY A 60 0.54 -3.57 -6.78
C GLY A 60 1.25 -2.62 -7.72
N ILE A 61 2.55 -2.77 -7.88
CA ILE A 61 3.38 -2.02 -8.82
C ILE A 61 4.04 -3.03 -9.75
N TYR A 62 3.92 -2.83 -11.06
CA TYR A 62 4.65 -3.62 -12.04
C TYR A 62 5.91 -2.87 -12.50
N PRO A 63 7.11 -3.27 -12.05
CA PRO A 63 8.32 -2.50 -12.34
C PRO A 63 8.65 -2.39 -13.84
N ALA A 64 8.27 -3.36 -14.66
CA ALA A 64 8.53 -3.32 -16.11
C ALA A 64 7.76 -2.22 -16.83
N THR A 65 6.51 -1.93 -16.43
CA THR A 65 5.62 -1.00 -17.14
C THR A 65 5.27 0.25 -16.33
N GLY A 66 5.49 0.22 -15.02
CA GLY A 66 5.01 1.23 -14.10
C GLY A 66 3.54 1.13 -13.75
N GLU A 67 2.85 0.09 -14.22
CA GLU A 67 1.44 -0.14 -13.90
C GLU A 67 1.24 -0.17 -12.39
N VAL A 68 0.33 0.65 -11.89
CA VAL A 68 -0.08 0.71 -10.49
C VAL A 68 -1.50 0.21 -10.39
N CYS A 69 -1.73 -0.83 -9.58
CA CYS A 69 -3.01 -1.51 -9.44
C CYS A 69 -3.53 -1.44 -8.01
N ASP A 70 -4.81 -1.13 -7.86
CA ASP A 70 -5.56 -1.40 -6.64
C ASP A 70 -5.94 -2.89 -6.56
N LEU A 71 -5.42 -3.56 -5.53
CA LEU A 71 -5.57 -5.00 -5.34
C LEU A 71 -6.73 -5.39 -4.41
N CYS A 72 -7.39 -4.43 -3.75
CA CYS A 72 -8.39 -4.76 -2.72
C CYS A 72 -9.74 -4.04 -2.87
N ASN A 73 -9.86 -2.96 -3.64
CA ASN A 73 -11.13 -2.25 -3.83
C ASN A 73 -11.73 -2.39 -5.24
N GLY A 74 -11.12 -3.21 -6.10
CA GLY A 74 -11.67 -3.58 -7.41
C GLY A 74 -11.54 -2.49 -8.48
N ALA A 75 -10.75 -1.44 -8.25
CA ALA A 75 -10.51 -0.40 -9.25
C ALA A 75 -9.57 -0.87 -10.40
N GLY A 76 -8.80 -1.94 -10.17
CA GLY A 76 -7.86 -2.43 -11.17
C GLY A 76 -6.67 -1.48 -11.33
N VAL A 77 -6.31 -1.15 -12.57
CA VAL A 77 -5.22 -0.21 -12.85
C VAL A 77 -5.67 1.21 -12.47
N ILE A 78 -4.96 1.83 -11.53
CA ILE A 78 -5.22 3.19 -11.04
C ILE A 78 -4.25 4.23 -11.61
N GLY A 79 -3.21 3.80 -12.34
CA GLY A 79 -2.31 4.69 -13.05
C GLY A 79 -1.02 4.00 -13.50
N TYR A 80 -0.09 4.79 -14.03
CA TYR A 80 1.23 4.36 -14.46
C TYR A 80 2.27 5.36 -13.98
N LEU A 81 3.39 4.86 -13.46
CA LEU A 81 4.57 5.68 -13.14
C LEU A 81 5.19 6.24 -14.42
N ALA A 82 5.67 7.47 -14.38
CA ALA A 82 6.26 8.13 -15.54
C ALA A 82 7.66 7.57 -15.91
N ASN A 83 8.44 7.18 -14.91
CA ASN A 83 9.84 6.78 -15.07
C ASN A 83 10.00 5.25 -15.05
N THR A 84 9.69 4.58 -16.16
CA THR A 84 9.73 3.12 -16.26
C THR A 84 10.55 2.63 -17.46
N PRO A 85 11.11 1.41 -17.39
CA PRO A 85 11.04 0.42 -16.31
C PRO A 85 11.80 0.87 -15.05
N LEU A 86 11.33 0.45 -13.87
CA LEU A 86 12.02 0.69 -12.60
C LEU A 86 13.27 -0.20 -12.52
N PRO A 87 14.48 0.37 -12.34
CA PRO A 87 15.69 -0.42 -12.29
C PRO A 87 15.71 -1.39 -11.08
N PRO A 88 16.10 -2.66 -11.26
CA PRO A 88 16.23 -3.59 -10.15
C PRO A 88 17.18 -3.10 -9.06
N GLY A 89 16.85 -3.37 -7.80
CA GLY A 89 17.63 -2.96 -6.63
C GLY A 89 17.63 -1.45 -6.36
N THR A 90 16.87 -0.65 -7.13
CA THR A 90 16.69 0.78 -6.85
C THR A 90 15.48 0.98 -5.95
N PRO A 91 15.62 1.75 -4.86
CA PRO A 91 14.51 2.11 -3.98
C PRO A 91 13.34 2.78 -4.73
N VAL A 92 12.14 2.27 -4.49
CA VAL A 92 10.86 2.79 -4.95
C VAL A 92 10.14 3.32 -3.72
N ALA A 93 10.19 4.63 -3.52
CA ALA A 93 9.57 5.26 -2.36
C ALA A 93 8.04 5.15 -2.42
N CYS A 94 7.45 4.58 -1.39
CA CYS A 94 6.00 4.45 -1.23
C CYS A 94 5.55 5.18 0.05
N ASP A 95 4.52 6.02 -0.08
CA ASP A 95 3.89 6.74 1.03
C ASP A 95 2.38 6.54 0.95
N LEU A 96 1.87 5.74 1.89
CA LEU A 96 0.45 5.46 2.07
C LEU A 96 -0.04 6.24 3.29
N THR A 97 -0.93 7.19 3.08
CA THR A 97 -1.53 7.98 4.16
C THR A 97 -3.03 7.76 4.19
N LEU A 98 -3.60 7.56 5.39
CA LEU A 98 -5.02 7.44 5.63
C LEU A 98 -5.47 8.51 6.61
N TYR A 99 -6.41 9.34 6.19
CA TYR A 99 -7.04 10.35 7.03
C TYR A 99 -8.38 9.84 7.51
N ARG A 100 -8.51 9.64 8.81
CA ARG A 100 -9.76 9.23 9.45
C ARG A 100 -10.64 10.45 9.73
N PHE A 101 -11.90 10.35 9.33
CA PHE A 101 -12.99 11.28 9.67
C PHE A 101 -14.21 10.48 10.13
N GLY A 102 -14.40 10.38 11.44
CA GLY A 102 -15.40 9.51 12.05
C GLY A 102 -15.13 8.04 11.76
N GLN A 103 -15.93 7.42 10.89
CA GLN A 103 -15.74 6.03 10.43
C GLN A 103 -15.06 5.94 9.07
N ASN A 104 -14.88 7.05 8.36
CA ASN A 104 -14.36 7.07 7.00
C ASN A 104 -12.86 7.27 6.99
N PHE A 105 -12.17 6.59 6.09
CA PHE A 105 -10.76 6.75 5.81
C PHE A 105 -10.59 7.24 4.37
N VAL A 106 -10.04 8.44 4.21
CA VAL A 106 -9.65 9.01 2.92
C VAL A 106 -8.19 8.66 2.67
N CYS A 107 -7.92 8.04 1.52
CA CYS A 107 -6.62 7.48 1.18
C CYS A 107 -5.81 8.44 0.31
N SER A 108 -4.51 8.56 0.59
CA SER A 108 -3.53 9.18 -0.30
C SER A 108 -2.42 8.17 -0.56
N VAL A 109 -2.24 7.83 -1.83
CA VAL A 109 -1.20 6.90 -2.29
C VAL A 109 -0.20 7.70 -3.09
N ARG A 110 1.07 7.66 -2.67
CA ARG A 110 2.19 8.22 -3.44
C ARG A 110 3.25 7.18 -3.70
N ILE A 111 3.69 7.08 -4.95
CA ILE A 111 4.77 6.18 -5.36
C ILE A 111 5.75 7.01 -6.19
N GLN A 112 7.03 7.04 -5.78
CA GLN A 112 8.04 7.97 -6.32
C GLN A 112 7.60 9.44 -6.36
N GLY A 113 6.77 9.86 -5.40
CA GLY A 113 6.22 11.21 -5.34
C GLY A 113 5.02 11.46 -6.27
N GLU A 114 4.71 10.55 -7.19
CA GLU A 114 3.52 10.60 -8.03
C GLU A 114 2.28 10.21 -7.23
N ILE A 115 1.16 10.93 -7.42
CA ILE A 115 -0.08 10.73 -6.66
C ILE A 115 -1.04 9.83 -7.44
N PHE A 116 -1.58 8.81 -6.77
CA PHE A 116 -2.60 7.92 -7.32
C PHE A 116 -3.91 8.09 -6.56
N LEU A 117 -5.02 8.21 -7.31
CA LEU A 117 -6.34 8.26 -6.72
C LEU A 117 -6.71 6.88 -6.17
N TYR A 118 -7.18 6.85 -4.94
CA TYR A 118 -7.53 5.62 -4.26
C TYR A 118 -8.86 5.78 -3.50
N PRO A 119 -9.78 4.81 -3.58
CA PRO A 119 -11.09 4.95 -2.98
C PRO A 119 -11.02 5.08 -1.46
N ALA A 120 -11.94 5.87 -0.90
CA ALA A 120 -12.17 5.90 0.53
C ALA A 120 -12.90 4.62 0.99
N PHE A 121 -12.70 4.24 2.24
CA PHE A 121 -13.41 3.12 2.86
C PHE A 121 -13.87 3.47 4.27
N SER A 122 -14.82 2.71 4.81
CA SER A 122 -15.30 2.89 6.18
C SER A 122 -14.85 1.73 7.07
N LEU A 123 -14.41 2.06 8.27
CA LEU A 123 -14.02 1.12 9.31
C LEU A 123 -14.50 1.65 10.67
N GLY A 124 -15.35 0.87 11.34
CA GLY A 124 -15.92 1.21 12.63
C GLY A 124 -14.99 0.88 13.80
N GLY A 125 -15.21 1.54 14.94
CA GLY A 125 -14.56 1.20 16.20
C GLY A 125 -13.07 1.56 16.30
N ALA A 126 -12.39 0.87 17.21
CA ALA A 126 -10.96 0.95 17.44
C ALA A 126 -10.23 0.06 16.43
N ALA A 127 -9.77 0.66 15.33
CA ALA A 127 -9.19 -0.08 14.21
C ALA A 127 -7.67 -0.24 14.38
N LYS A 128 -7.16 -1.46 14.20
CA LYS A 128 -5.73 -1.69 13.99
C LYS A 128 -5.47 -1.99 12.52
N LEU A 129 -4.43 -1.38 11.97
CA LEU A 129 -4.02 -1.58 10.60
C LEU A 129 -2.65 -2.26 10.57
N THR A 130 -2.50 -3.26 9.73
CA THR A 130 -1.26 -4.00 9.51
C THR A 130 -0.62 -3.53 8.22
N ALA A 131 0.58 -2.99 8.32
CA ALA A 131 1.41 -2.62 7.19
C ALA A 131 2.19 -3.83 6.67
N PHE A 132 2.25 -3.98 5.36
CA PHE A 132 2.95 -5.09 4.72
C PHE A 132 3.53 -4.68 3.36
N VAL A 133 4.49 -5.47 2.93
CA VAL A 133 5.03 -5.44 1.57
C VAL A 133 5.04 -6.85 1.01
N GLY A 134 5.32 -7.00 -0.26
CA GLY A 134 5.45 -8.34 -0.84
C GLY A 134 5.81 -8.31 -2.30
N GLN A 135 6.00 -9.49 -2.86
CA GLN A 135 6.23 -9.64 -4.29
C GLN A 135 5.47 -10.84 -4.84
N GLU A 136 5.18 -10.76 -6.13
CA GLU A 136 4.50 -11.80 -6.90
C GLU A 136 5.35 -13.08 -6.92
N GLY A 137 4.77 -14.19 -6.49
CA GLY A 137 5.45 -15.48 -6.46
C GLY A 137 4.82 -16.49 -5.50
N ALA A 138 4.94 -17.77 -5.85
CA ALA A 138 4.58 -18.87 -4.95
C ALA A 138 5.54 -18.89 -3.75
N GLN A 139 5.00 -19.15 -2.56
CA GLN A 139 5.74 -19.17 -1.28
C GLN A 139 7.09 -19.89 -1.41
N GLY A 140 8.20 -19.15 -1.35
CA GLY A 140 9.54 -19.70 -1.51
C GLY A 140 10.66 -18.69 -1.75
N ALA A 141 11.47 -18.47 -0.70
CA ALA A 141 12.85 -17.97 -0.66
C ALA A 141 13.20 -16.54 -1.12
N ASP A 142 12.59 -15.96 -2.15
CA ASP A 142 12.89 -14.57 -2.49
C ASP A 142 12.03 -13.65 -1.60
N LYS A 143 12.65 -12.96 -0.64
CA LYS A 143 12.00 -11.84 0.06
C LYS A 143 12.18 -10.57 -0.76
N LEU A 144 11.16 -9.72 -0.76
CA LEU A 144 11.31 -8.36 -1.28
C LEU A 144 12.26 -7.59 -0.35
N ALA A 145 13.31 -7.00 -0.89
CA ALA A 145 14.13 -6.07 -0.13
C ALA A 145 13.35 -4.75 0.08
N TRP A 146 13.47 -4.16 1.27
CA TRP A 146 12.83 -2.91 1.61
C TRP A 146 13.65 -2.14 2.65
N SER A 147 13.47 -0.83 2.69
CA SER A 147 14.18 0.07 3.60
C SER A 147 13.29 1.26 4.01
N ALA A 148 13.84 2.18 4.83
CA ALA A 148 13.19 3.42 5.25
C ALA A 148 11.77 3.30 5.89
N LEU A 149 11.46 2.16 6.52
CA LEU A 149 10.17 1.91 7.18
C LEU A 149 9.83 2.98 8.23
N ARG A 150 8.64 3.59 8.10
CA ARG A 150 7.98 4.40 9.11
C ARG A 150 6.50 4.07 9.15
N LEU A 151 5.98 3.81 10.35
CA LEU A 151 4.56 3.57 10.59
C LEU A 151 4.11 4.45 11.77
N ASN A 152 3.30 5.47 11.49
CA ASN A 152 2.88 6.44 12.51
C ASN A 152 1.35 6.56 12.57
N VAL A 153 0.87 6.88 13.77
CA VAL A 153 -0.50 7.34 14.01
C VAL A 153 -0.42 8.69 14.71
N ILE A 154 -1.04 9.71 14.13
CA ILE A 154 -1.02 11.08 14.63
C ILE A 154 -2.47 11.52 14.85
N GLU A 155 -2.78 11.99 16.05
CA GLU A 155 -4.08 12.60 16.31
C GLU A 155 -4.16 13.95 15.60
N GLN A 156 -5.23 14.18 14.85
CA GLN A 156 -5.45 15.45 14.18
C GLN A 156 -6.33 16.33 15.06
N PRO A 157 -5.95 17.60 15.34
CA PRO A 157 -6.80 18.51 16.08
C PRO A 157 -8.13 18.68 15.36
N VAL A 158 -9.22 18.74 16.11
CA VAL A 158 -10.53 19.10 15.55
C VAL A 158 -10.41 20.53 15.05
N ALA A 159 -10.66 20.76 13.76
CA ALA A 159 -10.81 22.12 13.24
C ALA A 159 -11.92 22.82 14.03
N ALA A 160 -11.58 23.90 14.72
CA ALA A 160 -12.48 24.70 15.55
C ALA A 160 -13.49 25.48 14.71
#